data_AF-D3FD43-F1
#
_entry.id   AF-D3FD43-F1
#
_cell.length_a   1.000
_cell.length_b   1.000
_cell.length_c   1.000
_cell.angle_alpha   90.00
_cell.angle_beta   90.00
_cell.angle_gamma   90.00
#
_symmetry.space_group_name_H-M   'P 1'
#
loop_
_entity.id
_entity.type
_entity.pdbx_description
1 polymer ?
#
loop_
_entity_poly.entity_id
_entity_poly.type
_entity_poly.pdbx_seq_one_letter_code
_entity_poly.pdbx_strand_id
1 'polypeptide(L)'
;MAGSAEMGARGDGAAGAAGGGGAAARRGAAARCARGAAARCGPGAVARCARGAAARCARGAAAVGLLAACALAGCVSTQQKNARAKLRATRELASREPQRTVRADPRLRVTEAALVRGARRSAIVVTLRSRARQPLTDVPIAVGVRTRGGRRVRLNGRRGLDWFQTHVPAIPAGGSATWVFTARARAVPAGRPFAVVGAPAAPAISSAAEVPRLVASAVPAGADGAGAGGAGGGGAGRGGAGGGGAGRGGAGGGGAGRGGAGGGAGGGAGHERGRSAAVTATRVVVENRSGIPQYDAQVYALVRDGRRWVAAGKASIDHLGTGERTTARIPLTGPARGRTPRVHAIATIFR
;
A
#
# COMPACT_ATOMS: atom_id res chain seq x y z
N MET A 1 -45.97 5.53 -24.91
CA MET A 1 -46.91 5.23 -23.80
C MET A 1 -46.21 4.31 -22.82
N ALA A 2 -46.45 4.51 -21.52
CA ALA A 2 -45.75 3.99 -20.33
C ALA A 2 -44.33 4.59 -20.12
N GLY A 3 -44.03 5.41 -19.12
CA GLY A 3 -44.72 5.76 -17.86
C GLY A 3 -44.02 5.15 -16.64
N SER A 4 -43.69 5.99 -15.64
CA SER A 4 -43.16 5.68 -14.29
C SER A 4 -41.62 5.61 -14.16
N ALA A 5 -40.95 6.17 -13.15
CA ALA A 5 -41.34 7.09 -12.09
C ALA A 5 -40.06 7.79 -11.57
N GLU A 6 -40.10 9.12 -11.45
CA GLU A 6 -39.13 9.92 -10.70
C GLU A 6 -39.35 9.69 -9.20
N MET A 7 -38.29 9.31 -8.48
CA MET A 7 -38.29 9.32 -7.02
C MET A 7 -37.20 10.28 -6.55
N GLY A 8 -37.63 11.51 -6.28
CA GLY A 8 -36.81 12.55 -5.67
C GLY A 8 -36.58 12.27 -4.19
N ALA A 9 -35.32 12.33 -3.76
CA ALA A 9 -34.96 12.36 -2.35
C ALA A 9 -34.34 13.74 -2.05
N ARG A 10 -35.15 14.60 -1.41
CA ARG A 10 -34.67 15.76 -0.65
C ARG A 10 -34.02 15.26 0.63
N GLY A 11 -32.78 15.68 0.88
CA GLY A 11 -32.07 15.45 2.13
C GLY A 11 -31.66 16.78 2.73
N ASP A 12 -32.48 17.26 3.67
CA ASP A 12 -32.19 18.40 4.52
C ASP A 12 -31.20 18.03 5.65
N GLY A 13 -30.30 18.96 5.95
CA GLY A 13 -29.91 19.30 7.33
C GLY A 13 -29.04 18.33 8.13
N ALA A 14 -27.80 18.76 8.43
CA ALA A 14 -27.30 18.94 9.82
C ALA A 14 -25.79 19.21 9.80
N ALA A 15 -25.41 20.49 9.82
CA ALA A 15 -24.06 20.92 10.14
C ALA A 15 -23.85 20.83 11.66
N GLY A 16 -23.24 19.74 12.13
CA GLY A 16 -22.83 19.58 13.52
C GLY A 16 -21.54 20.35 13.80
N ALA A 17 -21.67 21.50 14.46
CA ALA A 17 -20.56 22.20 15.10
C ALA A 17 -20.20 21.48 16.42
N ALA A 18 -19.00 20.92 16.51
CA ALA A 18 -18.47 20.37 17.76
C ALA A 18 -17.00 20.77 17.93
N GLY A 19 -16.67 21.33 19.10
CA GLY A 19 -15.31 21.22 19.65
C GLY A 19 -14.60 22.51 20.06
N GLY A 20 -15.22 23.35 20.90
CA GLY A 20 -14.55 24.48 21.55
C GLY A 20 -14.83 24.53 23.06
N GLY A 21 -14.32 23.58 23.86
CA GLY A 21 -14.67 23.48 25.29
C GLY A 21 -13.56 23.06 26.26
N GLY A 22 -12.30 22.96 25.84
CA GLY A 22 -11.24 22.37 26.67
C GLY A 22 -10.57 23.29 27.71
N ALA A 23 -10.60 24.62 27.50
CA ALA A 23 -9.77 25.54 28.28
C ALA A 23 -10.48 26.12 29.53
N ALA A 24 -11.82 26.19 29.54
CA ALA A 24 -12.58 26.76 30.66
C ALA A 24 -12.72 25.79 31.85
N ALA A 25 -12.83 24.48 31.60
CA ALA A 25 -13.03 23.48 32.66
C ALA A 25 -11.81 23.32 33.59
N ARG A 26 -10.59 23.59 33.11
CA ARG A 26 -9.35 23.41 33.90
C ARG A 26 -9.15 24.48 34.96
N ARG A 27 -9.70 25.69 34.78
CA ARG A 27 -9.56 26.79 35.77
C ARG A 27 -10.51 26.62 36.98
N GLY A 28 -11.64 25.92 36.82
CA GLY A 28 -12.63 25.72 37.88
C GLY A 28 -12.26 24.65 38.93
N ALA A 29 -11.42 23.66 38.58
CA ALA A 29 -11.05 22.57 39.49
C ALA A 29 -10.02 23.01 40.54
N ALA A 30 -9.01 23.78 40.15
CA ALA A 30 -7.98 24.28 41.07
C ALA A 30 -8.55 25.23 42.15
N ALA A 31 -9.54 26.04 41.79
CA ALA A 31 -10.17 27.00 42.71
C ALA A 31 -11.11 26.38 43.76
N ARG A 32 -11.54 25.12 43.58
CA ARG A 32 -12.38 24.39 44.55
C ARG A 32 -11.56 23.62 45.59
N CYS A 33 -10.37 23.13 45.25
CA CYS A 33 -9.48 22.49 46.23
C CYS A 33 -8.89 23.49 47.25
N ALA A 34 -8.65 24.74 46.86
CA ALA A 34 -8.08 25.75 47.77
C ALA A 34 -9.08 26.19 48.86
N ARG A 35 -10.39 26.20 48.59
CA ARG A 35 -11.42 26.68 49.53
C ARG A 35 -11.78 25.67 50.63
N GLY A 36 -11.59 24.36 50.40
CA GLY A 36 -11.87 23.34 51.42
C GLY A 36 -10.81 23.24 52.53
N ALA A 37 -9.57 23.65 52.26
CA ALA A 37 -8.45 23.50 53.20
C ALA A 37 -8.38 24.61 54.27
N ALA A 38 -8.99 25.78 54.01
CA ALA A 38 -8.91 26.94 54.90
C ALA A 38 -9.87 26.86 56.12
N ALA A 39 -10.86 25.97 56.11
CA ALA A 39 -11.91 25.93 57.13
C ALA A 39 -11.58 25.04 58.35
N ARG A 40 -10.42 24.37 58.42
CA ARG A 40 -10.13 23.36 59.47
C ARG A 40 -8.77 23.49 60.19
N CYS A 41 -8.02 24.57 59.96
CA CYS A 41 -6.69 24.73 60.58
C CYS A 41 -6.61 26.04 61.37
N GLY A 42 -6.44 25.93 62.70
CA GLY A 42 -6.15 27.07 63.57
C GLY A 42 -4.77 27.69 63.32
N PRO A 43 -4.54 28.93 63.79
CA PRO A 43 -3.43 29.80 63.37
C PRO A 43 -2.00 29.32 63.73
N GLY A 44 -1.82 28.18 64.41
CA GLY A 44 -0.51 27.66 64.81
C GLY A 44 0.07 26.53 63.95
N ALA A 45 -0.65 25.97 62.97
CA ALA A 45 -0.26 24.73 62.28
C ALA A 45 -0.10 24.87 60.74
N VAL A 46 0.14 26.08 60.25
CA VAL A 46 0.05 26.39 58.80
C VAL A 46 1.25 25.85 58.00
N ALA A 47 2.45 25.75 58.58
CA ALA A 47 3.66 25.41 57.83
C ALA A 47 3.89 23.90 57.58
N ARG A 48 3.24 23.01 58.34
CA ARG A 48 3.38 21.53 58.20
C ARG A 48 2.25 20.87 57.42
N CYS A 49 1.03 21.44 57.40
CA CYS A 49 -0.07 20.89 56.61
C CYS A 49 0.03 21.19 55.10
N ALA A 50 0.66 22.30 54.69
CA ALA A 50 0.77 22.69 53.28
C ALA A 50 1.65 21.72 52.45
N ARG A 51 2.66 21.07 53.05
CA ARG A 51 3.56 20.14 52.36
C ARG A 51 2.96 18.74 52.12
N GLY A 52 1.98 18.31 52.93
CA GLY A 52 1.36 16.98 52.80
C GLY A 52 0.18 16.90 51.82
N ALA A 53 -0.48 18.03 51.53
CA ALA A 53 -1.64 18.09 50.64
C ALA A 53 -1.26 18.22 49.15
N ALA A 54 -0.18 18.96 48.85
CA ALA A 54 0.30 19.12 47.47
C ALA A 54 0.79 17.80 46.84
N ALA A 55 1.40 16.91 47.64
CA ALA A 55 1.91 15.61 47.17
C ALA A 55 0.80 14.58 46.85
N ARG A 56 -0.37 14.67 47.50
CA ARG A 56 -1.51 13.75 47.27
C ARG A 56 -2.37 14.15 46.07
N CYS A 57 -2.54 15.44 45.80
CA CYS A 57 -3.25 15.90 44.60
C CYS A 57 -2.47 15.70 43.29
N ALA A 58 -1.12 15.79 43.33
CA ALA A 58 -0.28 15.57 42.16
C ALA A 58 -0.30 14.10 41.67
N ARG A 59 -0.42 13.12 42.58
CA ARG A 59 -0.50 11.68 42.23
C ARG A 59 -1.85 11.29 41.64
N GLY A 60 -2.95 11.89 42.10
CA GLY A 60 -4.30 11.64 41.55
C GLY A 60 -4.49 12.17 40.12
N ALA A 61 -3.93 13.34 39.81
CA ALA A 61 -4.03 13.94 38.48
C ALA A 61 -3.21 13.18 37.41
N ALA A 62 -2.07 12.59 37.80
CA ALA A 62 -1.25 11.77 36.89
C ALA A 62 -1.94 10.45 36.48
N ALA A 63 -2.69 9.81 37.40
CA ALA A 63 -3.37 8.55 37.12
C ALA A 63 -4.58 8.72 36.17
N VAL A 64 -5.35 9.81 36.31
CA VAL A 64 -6.48 10.10 35.40
C VAL A 64 -6.00 10.55 34.02
N GLY A 65 -4.88 11.28 33.96
CA GLY A 65 -4.26 11.67 32.68
C GLY A 65 -3.79 10.47 31.85
N LEU A 66 -3.27 9.41 32.49
CA LEU A 66 -2.77 8.22 31.80
C LEU A 66 -3.90 7.36 31.20
N LEU A 67 -5.03 7.22 31.91
CA LEU A 67 -6.19 6.47 31.41
C LEU A 67 -6.89 7.18 30.23
N ALA A 68 -6.97 8.51 30.25
CA ALA A 68 -7.54 9.29 29.14
C ALA A 68 -6.64 9.26 27.88
N ALA A 69 -5.32 9.15 28.03
CA ALA A 69 -4.39 9.03 26.90
C ALA A 69 -4.50 7.68 26.18
N CYS A 70 -4.77 6.58 26.91
CA CYS A 70 -4.97 5.26 26.30
C CYS A 70 -6.30 5.15 25.52
N ALA A 71 -7.33 5.91 25.89
CA ALA A 71 -8.62 5.90 25.18
C ALA A 71 -8.58 6.61 23.82
N LEU A 72 -7.57 7.46 23.57
CA LEU A 72 -7.39 8.18 22.30
C LEU A 72 -6.39 7.50 21.35
N ALA A 73 -5.75 6.41 21.76
CA ALA A 73 -5.01 5.54 20.85
C ALA A 73 -6.02 4.76 19.99
N GLY A 74 -6.46 5.41 18.90
CA GLY A 74 -7.57 4.99 18.05
C GLY A 74 -7.50 3.53 17.62
N CYS A 75 -8.35 2.71 18.23
CA CYS A 75 -8.63 1.38 17.74
C CYS A 75 -9.18 1.51 16.32
N VAL A 76 -8.44 1.01 15.32
CA VAL A 76 -8.99 0.79 13.97
C VAL A 76 -10.27 -0.01 14.15
N SER A 77 -11.42 0.58 13.79
CA SER A 77 -12.71 0.00 14.13
C SER A 77 -12.84 -1.38 13.47
N THR A 78 -13.54 -2.30 14.13
CA THR A 78 -13.85 -3.62 13.56
C THR A 78 -14.51 -3.49 12.17
N GLN A 79 -15.31 -2.44 11.97
CA GLN A 79 -15.92 -2.11 10.68
C GLN A 79 -14.87 -1.81 9.60
N GLN A 80 -13.82 -1.03 9.90
CA GLN A 80 -12.73 -0.76 8.95
C GLN A 80 -11.94 -2.03 8.59
N LYS A 81 -11.68 -2.89 9.57
CA LYS A 81 -11.02 -4.19 9.33
C LYS A 81 -11.87 -5.10 8.43
N ASN A 82 -13.18 -5.15 8.67
CA ASN A 82 -14.12 -5.93 7.87
C ASN A 82 -14.26 -5.38 6.44
N ALA A 83 -14.33 -4.05 6.28
CA ALA A 83 -14.33 -3.43 4.95
C ALA A 83 -13.05 -3.75 4.16
N ARG A 84 -11.89 -3.72 4.83
CA ARG A 84 -10.61 -4.14 4.23
C ARG A 84 -10.60 -5.61 3.85
N ALA A 85 -11.03 -6.49 4.75
CA ALA A 85 -11.08 -7.94 4.50
C ALA A 85 -12.00 -8.26 3.32
N LYS A 86 -13.17 -7.62 3.25
CA LYS A 86 -14.11 -7.73 2.13
C LYS A 86 -13.47 -7.31 0.81
N LEU A 87 -12.82 -6.15 0.77
CA LEU A 87 -12.17 -5.64 -0.44
C LEU A 87 -11.01 -6.54 -0.90
N ARG A 88 -10.19 -7.04 0.03
CA ARG A 88 -9.13 -8.00 -0.29
C ARG A 88 -9.70 -9.32 -0.83
N ALA A 89 -10.74 -9.86 -0.19
CA ALA A 89 -11.41 -11.08 -0.64
C ALA A 89 -12.03 -10.92 -2.02
N THR A 90 -12.70 -9.80 -2.31
CA THR A 90 -13.25 -9.50 -3.64
C THR A 90 -12.14 -9.46 -4.70
N ARG A 91 -11.02 -8.80 -4.42
CA ARG A 91 -9.88 -8.73 -5.33
C ARG A 91 -9.23 -10.10 -5.54
N GLU A 92 -9.13 -10.91 -4.49
CA GLU A 92 -8.59 -12.26 -4.59
C GLU A 92 -9.50 -13.15 -5.46
N LEU A 93 -10.81 -13.14 -5.22
CA LEU A 93 -11.78 -13.89 -6.02
C LEU A 93 -11.73 -13.48 -7.49
N ALA A 94 -11.75 -12.18 -7.77
CA ALA A 94 -11.69 -11.67 -9.14
C ALA A 94 -10.34 -11.95 -9.84
N SER A 95 -9.25 -12.14 -9.08
CA SER A 95 -7.94 -12.55 -9.63
C SER A 95 -7.86 -14.02 -10.08
N ARG A 96 -8.83 -14.85 -9.67
CA ARG A 96 -8.93 -16.26 -10.08
C ARG A 96 -9.36 -16.38 -11.55
N GLU A 97 -10.09 -15.39 -12.04
CA GLU A 97 -10.53 -15.33 -13.44
C GLU A 97 -9.51 -14.63 -14.33
N PRO A 98 -9.29 -15.11 -15.57
CA PRO A 98 -8.43 -14.40 -16.51
C PRO A 98 -9.06 -13.07 -16.91
N GLN A 99 -8.37 -11.97 -16.67
CA GLN A 99 -8.86 -10.66 -17.07
C GLN A 99 -8.98 -10.54 -18.60
N ARG A 100 -10.17 -10.16 -19.07
CA ARG A 100 -10.43 -9.88 -20.49
C ARG A 100 -10.88 -8.43 -20.66
N THR A 101 -10.00 -7.61 -21.21
CA THR A 101 -10.39 -6.30 -21.76
C THR A 101 -10.95 -6.51 -23.16
N VAL A 102 -12.27 -6.40 -23.28
CA VAL A 102 -12.99 -6.64 -24.55
C VAL A 102 -13.02 -5.37 -25.40
N ARG A 103 -13.21 -4.22 -24.76
CA ARG A 103 -13.34 -2.91 -25.43
C ARG A 103 -12.47 -1.88 -24.72
N ALA A 104 -11.84 -1.01 -25.51
CA ALA A 104 -11.14 0.16 -24.98
C ALA A 104 -12.14 1.18 -24.45
N ASP A 105 -11.89 1.77 -23.27
CA ASP A 105 -12.73 2.83 -22.73
C ASP A 105 -12.34 4.17 -23.41
N PRO A 106 -13.28 4.88 -24.07
CA PRO A 106 -12.96 6.12 -24.79
C PRO A 106 -12.49 7.27 -23.89
N ARG A 107 -12.76 7.18 -22.58
CA ARG A 107 -12.27 8.14 -21.57
C ARG A 107 -10.80 7.93 -21.26
N LEU A 108 -10.19 6.82 -21.68
CA LEU A 108 -8.82 6.46 -21.37
C LEU A 108 -8.00 6.31 -22.64
N ARG A 109 -6.80 6.90 -22.62
CA ARG A 109 -5.85 6.76 -23.72
C ARG A 109 -4.52 6.24 -23.19
N VAL A 110 -4.01 5.19 -23.84
CA VAL A 110 -2.60 4.80 -23.70
C VAL A 110 -1.75 5.80 -24.47
N THR A 111 -0.95 6.60 -23.77
CA THR A 111 -0.05 7.59 -24.38
C THR A 111 1.33 7.02 -24.65
N GLU A 112 1.76 6.03 -23.85
CA GLU A 112 3.05 5.36 -24.01
C GLU A 112 2.94 3.90 -23.56
N ALA A 113 3.57 2.99 -24.30
CA ALA A 113 3.81 1.61 -23.88
C ALA A 113 5.24 1.23 -24.26
N ALA A 114 6.03 0.76 -23.29
CA ALA A 114 7.44 0.46 -23.49
C ALA A 114 7.82 -0.87 -22.86
N LEU A 115 8.60 -1.68 -23.59
CA LEU A 115 9.17 -2.93 -23.09
C LEU A 115 10.58 -2.67 -22.54
N VAL A 116 10.75 -2.93 -21.25
CA VAL A 116 12.03 -2.92 -20.56
C VAL A 116 12.50 -4.36 -20.38
N ARG A 117 13.72 -4.65 -20.84
CA ARG A 117 14.32 -5.98 -20.72
C ARG A 117 15.42 -5.97 -19.66
N GLY A 118 15.38 -6.93 -18.76
CA GLY A 118 16.48 -7.27 -17.85
C GLY A 118 16.99 -8.68 -18.10
N ALA A 119 18.05 -9.08 -17.40
CA ALA A 119 18.68 -10.39 -17.57
C ALA A 119 17.77 -11.57 -17.19
N ARG A 120 16.86 -11.38 -16.23
CA ARG A 120 15.99 -12.43 -15.68
C ARG A 120 14.49 -12.16 -15.82
N ARG A 121 14.12 -10.91 -16.08
CA ARG A 121 12.74 -10.43 -16.06
C ARG A 121 12.55 -9.41 -17.18
N SER A 122 11.31 -9.21 -17.59
CA SER A 122 10.92 -8.10 -18.45
C SER A 122 9.83 -7.30 -17.78
N ALA A 123 9.74 -6.02 -18.09
CA ALA A 123 8.68 -5.16 -17.61
C ALA A 123 8.03 -4.40 -18.78
N ILE A 124 6.73 -4.13 -18.68
CA ILE A 124 6.04 -3.20 -19.56
C ILE A 124 5.66 -1.98 -18.74
N VAL A 125 6.15 -0.81 -19.16
CA VAL A 125 5.74 0.48 -18.62
C VAL A 125 4.63 1.02 -19.49
N VAL A 126 3.53 1.43 -18.87
CA VAL A 126 2.38 2.02 -19.56
C VAL A 126 2.08 3.38 -18.95
N THR A 127 2.01 4.42 -19.78
CA THR A 127 1.48 5.73 -19.37
C THR A 127 0.08 5.89 -19.94
N LEU A 128 -0.85 6.24 -19.06
CA LEU A 128 -2.25 6.44 -19.36
C LEU A 128 -2.62 7.90 -19.12
N ARG A 129 -3.56 8.41 -19.92
CA ARG A 129 -4.20 9.70 -19.70
C ARG A 129 -5.72 9.53 -19.62
N SER A 130 -6.32 10.13 -18.60
CA SER A 130 -7.76 10.19 -18.43
C SER A 130 -8.33 11.44 -19.08
N ARG A 131 -9.48 11.28 -19.73
CA ARG A 131 -10.39 12.35 -20.17
C ARG A 131 -11.66 12.40 -19.30
N ALA A 132 -11.77 11.53 -18.31
CA ALA A 132 -12.89 11.53 -17.39
C ALA A 132 -12.84 12.78 -16.50
N ARG A 133 -14.04 13.29 -16.16
CA ARG A 133 -14.23 14.40 -15.22
C ARG A 133 -14.06 13.99 -13.76
N GLN A 134 -14.08 12.68 -13.48
CA GLN A 134 -13.88 12.11 -12.15
C GLN A 134 -12.66 11.18 -12.17
N PRO A 135 -11.97 11.01 -11.03
CA PRO A 135 -11.01 9.94 -10.84
C PRO A 135 -11.59 8.58 -11.25
N LEU A 136 -10.78 7.77 -11.91
CA LEU A 136 -11.11 6.38 -12.26
C LEU A 136 -10.25 5.45 -11.41
N THR A 137 -10.87 4.40 -10.89
CA THR A 137 -10.23 3.43 -9.98
C THR A 137 -10.41 2.02 -10.50
N ASP A 138 -9.47 1.14 -10.12
CA ASP A 138 -9.46 -0.26 -10.51
C ASP A 138 -9.67 -0.44 -12.04
N VAL A 139 -8.95 0.36 -12.83
CA VAL A 139 -9.11 0.43 -14.29
C VAL A 139 -8.45 -0.80 -14.94
N PRO A 140 -9.20 -1.63 -15.67
CA PRO A 140 -8.61 -2.85 -16.20
C PRO A 140 -7.71 -2.62 -17.39
N ILE A 141 -6.62 -3.37 -17.44
CA ILE A 141 -5.56 -3.21 -18.42
C ILE A 141 -5.06 -4.56 -18.93
N ALA A 142 -5.01 -4.71 -20.25
CA ALA A 142 -4.35 -5.83 -20.91
C ALA A 142 -3.05 -5.34 -21.56
N VAL A 143 -1.92 -5.96 -21.23
CA VAL A 143 -0.62 -5.65 -21.82
C VAL A 143 0.00 -6.83 -22.54
N GLY A 144 0.83 -6.53 -23.53
CA GLY A 144 1.56 -7.54 -24.26
C GLY A 144 2.54 -7.00 -25.28
N VAL A 145 2.94 -7.89 -26.20
CA VAL A 145 3.80 -7.55 -27.33
C VAL A 145 3.15 -8.00 -28.64
N ARG A 146 3.26 -7.19 -29.68
CA ARG A 146 2.97 -7.58 -31.06
C ARG A 146 4.27 -8.03 -31.71
N THR A 147 4.36 -9.31 -32.05
CA THR A 147 5.58 -9.87 -32.67
C THR A 147 5.79 -9.31 -34.08
N ARG A 148 6.94 -9.59 -34.69
CA ARG A 148 7.23 -9.17 -36.07
C ARG A 148 6.18 -9.70 -37.08
N GLY A 149 5.70 -10.92 -36.89
CA GLY A 149 4.62 -11.52 -37.70
C GLY A 149 3.20 -11.06 -37.30
N GLY A 150 3.03 -9.91 -36.66
CA GLY A 150 1.72 -9.34 -36.32
C GLY A 150 0.96 -10.01 -35.17
N ARG A 151 1.35 -11.21 -34.73
CA ARG A 151 0.70 -11.93 -33.62
C ARG A 151 0.77 -11.14 -32.31
N ARG A 152 -0.38 -10.99 -31.64
CA ARG A 152 -0.47 -10.37 -30.31
C ARG A 152 -0.25 -11.43 -29.23
N VAL A 153 0.80 -11.28 -28.44
CA VAL A 153 1.07 -12.11 -27.25
C VAL A 153 0.71 -11.28 -26.02
N ARG A 154 -0.40 -11.64 -25.36
CA ARG A 154 -0.82 -11.02 -24.10
C ARG A 154 0.00 -11.60 -22.95
N LEU A 155 0.49 -10.76 -22.05
CA LEU A 155 1.38 -11.18 -20.96
C LEU A 155 0.69 -11.26 -19.61
N ASN A 156 -0.38 -10.49 -19.40
CA ASN A 156 -1.16 -10.48 -18.16
C ASN A 156 -2.56 -11.11 -18.32
N GLY A 157 -2.71 -12.06 -19.25
CA GLY A 157 -3.99 -12.74 -19.54
C GLY A 157 -4.16 -14.11 -18.87
N ARG A 158 -3.26 -14.52 -17.99
CA ARG A 158 -3.32 -15.83 -17.29
C ARG A 158 -4.04 -15.70 -15.95
N ARG A 159 -4.52 -16.82 -15.41
CA ARG A 159 -5.10 -16.91 -14.06
C ARG A 159 -4.04 -16.72 -12.97
N GLY A 160 -4.47 -16.37 -11.76
CA GLY A 160 -3.61 -16.30 -10.57
C GLY A 160 -2.59 -15.16 -10.62
N LEU A 161 -2.91 -14.09 -11.33
CA LEU A 161 -2.13 -12.85 -11.30
C LEU A 161 -2.66 -11.95 -10.18
N ASP A 162 -1.78 -11.30 -9.43
CA ASP A 162 -2.22 -10.33 -8.42
C ASP A 162 -3.12 -9.26 -9.06
N TRP A 163 -4.11 -8.76 -8.33
CA TRP A 163 -5.08 -7.77 -8.81
C TRP A 163 -4.45 -6.60 -9.59
N PHE A 164 -3.39 -6.00 -9.04
CA PHE A 164 -2.68 -4.87 -9.65
C PHE A 164 -1.71 -5.25 -10.79
N GLN A 165 -1.71 -6.51 -11.23
CA GLN A 165 -1.09 -6.93 -12.50
C GLN A 165 -2.08 -6.90 -13.67
N THR A 166 -3.37 -6.77 -13.39
CA THR A 166 -4.45 -6.69 -14.39
C THR A 166 -5.28 -5.41 -14.27
N HIS A 167 -5.08 -4.64 -13.20
CA HIS A 167 -5.79 -3.39 -12.92
C HIS A 167 -4.82 -2.25 -12.58
N VAL A 168 -5.14 -1.05 -13.04
CA VAL A 168 -4.50 0.21 -12.64
C VAL A 168 -5.25 0.76 -11.44
N PRO A 169 -4.58 1.00 -10.29
CA PRO A 169 -5.28 1.36 -9.05
C PRO A 169 -6.11 2.64 -9.16
N ALA A 170 -5.50 3.71 -9.69
CA ALA A 170 -6.14 5.00 -9.86
C ALA A 170 -5.58 5.78 -11.05
N ILE A 171 -6.43 6.61 -11.64
CA ILE A 171 -6.07 7.62 -12.62
C ILE A 171 -6.85 8.91 -12.26
N PRO A 172 -6.18 10.02 -11.93
CA PRO A 172 -6.86 11.27 -11.61
C PRO A 172 -7.75 11.79 -12.75
N ALA A 173 -8.78 12.57 -12.43
CA ALA A 173 -9.61 13.27 -13.41
C ALA A 173 -8.75 14.14 -14.33
N GLY A 174 -8.89 14.01 -15.65
CA GLY A 174 -8.07 14.72 -16.64
C GLY A 174 -6.56 14.44 -16.59
N GLY A 175 -6.10 13.64 -15.63
CA GLY A 175 -4.69 13.44 -15.29
C GLY A 175 -4.04 12.29 -16.04
N SER A 176 -2.82 11.95 -15.62
CA SER A 176 -2.09 10.80 -16.14
C SER A 176 -1.62 9.90 -15.01
N ALA A 177 -1.46 8.61 -15.31
CA ALA A 177 -0.91 7.62 -14.40
C ALA A 177 0.09 6.75 -15.15
N THR A 178 1.17 6.36 -14.47
CA THR A 178 2.12 5.38 -15.01
C THR A 178 2.00 4.08 -14.23
N TRP A 179 1.86 2.99 -14.96
CA TRP A 179 1.68 1.65 -14.41
C TRP A 179 2.74 0.71 -14.96
N VAL A 180 3.22 -0.21 -14.13
CA VAL A 180 4.29 -1.16 -14.49
C VAL A 180 3.79 -2.59 -14.32
N PHE A 181 3.86 -3.37 -15.39
CA PHE A 181 3.75 -4.82 -15.36
C PHE A 181 5.14 -5.44 -15.30
N THR A 182 5.37 -6.40 -14.40
CA THR A 182 6.60 -7.20 -14.36
C THR A 182 6.30 -8.64 -14.73
N ALA A 183 6.83 -9.08 -15.88
CA ALA A 183 6.71 -10.45 -16.33
C ALA A 183 7.67 -11.35 -15.53
N ARG A 184 7.13 -12.42 -14.92
CA ARG A 184 7.96 -13.47 -14.30
C ARG A 184 8.67 -14.34 -15.33
N ALA A 185 8.15 -14.41 -16.56
CA ALA A 185 8.74 -15.20 -17.63
C ALA A 185 10.10 -14.62 -18.04
N ARG A 186 11.11 -15.50 -18.14
CA ARG A 186 12.48 -15.12 -18.53
C ARG A 186 12.53 -14.51 -19.94
N ALA A 187 11.66 -14.96 -20.85
CA ALA A 187 11.60 -14.50 -22.23
C ALA A 187 10.22 -13.91 -22.57
N VAL A 188 10.17 -12.59 -22.73
CA VAL A 188 9.07 -11.93 -23.45
C VAL A 188 9.46 -11.87 -24.93
N PRO A 189 8.60 -12.34 -25.86
CA PRO A 189 8.91 -12.33 -27.29
C PRO A 189 9.34 -10.94 -27.78
N ALA A 190 10.24 -10.92 -28.77
CA ALA A 190 10.58 -9.68 -29.45
C ALA A 190 9.35 -9.13 -30.18
N GLY A 191 9.07 -7.84 -29.97
CA GLY A 191 7.90 -7.21 -30.55
C GLY A 191 7.68 -5.78 -30.05
N ARG A 192 6.68 -5.12 -30.64
CA ARG A 192 6.22 -3.80 -30.21
C ARG A 192 5.31 -3.97 -29.00
N PRO A 193 5.61 -3.35 -27.84
CA PRO A 193 4.72 -3.41 -26.68
C PRO A 193 3.36 -2.78 -27.01
N PHE A 194 2.30 -3.30 -26.41
CA PHE A 194 0.97 -2.71 -26.47
C PHE A 194 0.31 -2.75 -25.10
N ALA A 195 -0.64 -1.82 -24.90
CA ALA A 195 -1.59 -1.87 -23.80
C ALA A 195 -2.99 -1.55 -24.34
N VAL A 196 -4.01 -2.15 -23.74
CA VAL A 196 -5.42 -1.82 -23.96
C VAL A 196 -6.03 -1.62 -22.58
N VAL A 197 -6.66 -0.47 -22.38
CA VAL A 197 -7.33 -0.11 -21.12
C VAL A 197 -8.81 0.04 -21.36
N GLY A 198 -9.63 -0.44 -20.43
CA GLY A 198 -11.07 -0.24 -20.51
C GLY A 198 -11.87 -1.34 -19.86
N ALA A 199 -13.17 -1.29 -20.11
CA ALA A 199 -14.15 -2.13 -19.44
C ALA A 199 -13.87 -3.63 -19.68
N PRO A 200 -13.76 -4.43 -18.60
CA PRO A 200 -14.04 -5.85 -18.67
C PRO A 200 -15.56 -6.05 -18.65
N ALA A 201 -15.99 -7.31 -18.79
CA ALA A 201 -17.38 -7.66 -18.54
C ALA A 201 -17.79 -7.44 -17.06
N ALA A 202 -16.84 -7.51 -16.11
CA ALA A 202 -17.02 -7.20 -14.68
C ALA A 202 -15.67 -7.21 -13.92
N PRO A 203 -15.53 -6.54 -12.76
CA PRO A 203 -16.42 -5.49 -12.25
C PRO A 203 -16.25 -4.17 -13.02
N ALA A 204 -17.24 -3.28 -12.91
CA ALA A 204 -17.21 -1.99 -13.58
C ALA A 204 -16.11 -1.08 -13.01
N ILE A 205 -15.53 -0.23 -13.88
CA ILE A 205 -14.63 0.84 -13.47
C ILE A 205 -15.37 1.74 -12.49
N SER A 206 -14.84 1.87 -11.28
CA SER A 206 -15.45 2.70 -10.24
C SER A 206 -14.89 4.12 -10.31
N SER A 207 -15.73 5.13 -10.03
CA SER A 207 -15.28 6.50 -9.80
C SER A 207 -15.12 6.76 -8.31
N ALA A 208 -14.27 7.72 -7.97
CA ALA A 208 -14.05 8.20 -6.61
C ALA A 208 -14.20 9.72 -6.57
N ALA A 209 -14.53 10.28 -5.41
CA ALA A 209 -14.64 11.74 -5.26
C ALA A 209 -13.27 12.42 -5.36
N GLU A 210 -12.23 11.80 -4.77
CA GLU A 210 -10.87 12.33 -4.72
C GLU A 210 -9.83 11.21 -4.79
N VAL A 211 -8.65 11.50 -5.36
CA VAL A 211 -7.49 10.60 -5.32
C VAL A 211 -6.60 10.97 -4.13
N PRO A 212 -6.42 10.08 -3.15
CA PRO A 212 -5.50 10.33 -2.05
C PRO A 212 -4.08 10.63 -2.53
N ARG A 213 -3.46 11.65 -1.92
CA ARG A 213 -2.11 12.08 -2.28
C ARG A 213 -1.05 11.23 -1.59
N LEU A 214 -0.35 10.40 -2.37
CA LEU A 214 0.87 9.72 -1.97
C LEU A 214 2.09 10.40 -2.59
N VAL A 215 3.10 10.67 -1.77
CA VAL A 215 4.38 11.21 -2.23
C VAL A 215 5.43 10.13 -2.09
N ALA A 216 6.20 9.88 -3.14
CA ALA A 216 7.29 8.93 -3.10
C ALA A 216 8.55 9.54 -3.68
N SER A 217 9.69 9.24 -3.06
CA SER A 217 11.01 9.70 -3.48
C SER A 217 12.02 8.56 -3.44
N ALA A 218 12.96 8.57 -4.38
CA ALA A 218 14.09 7.64 -4.37
C ALA A 218 15.09 8.08 -3.29
N VAL A 219 15.64 7.11 -2.56
CA VAL A 219 16.80 7.32 -1.69
C VAL A 219 18.06 7.15 -2.54
N PRO A 220 18.96 8.15 -2.60
CA PRO A 220 20.21 8.04 -3.35
C PRO A 220 21.03 6.82 -2.92
N ALA A 221 21.57 6.08 -3.90
CA ALA A 221 22.47 4.96 -3.64
C ALA A 221 23.77 5.51 -3.03
N GLY A 222 23.94 5.37 -1.72
CA GLY A 222 25.07 5.93 -0.96
C GLY A 222 24.68 6.50 0.39
N ALA A 223 23.39 6.81 0.60
CA ALA A 223 22.90 7.30 1.90
C ALA A 223 22.81 6.20 2.98
N ASP A 224 23.03 4.93 2.61
CA ASP A 224 22.88 3.78 3.51
C ASP A 224 24.05 3.64 4.51
N GLY A 225 25.08 4.50 4.44
CA GLY A 225 26.26 4.45 5.31
C GLY A 225 26.13 5.22 6.64
N ALA A 226 25.10 6.05 6.82
CA ALA A 226 24.88 6.77 8.08
C ALA A 226 23.76 6.06 8.86
N GLY A 227 24.15 5.28 9.87
CA GLY A 227 23.26 4.47 10.68
C GLY A 227 22.13 5.28 11.33
N ALA A 228 20.93 5.19 10.77
CA ALA A 228 19.71 5.40 11.51
C ALA A 228 19.14 4.01 11.79
N GLY A 229 19.36 3.51 13.02
CA GLY A 229 18.63 2.38 13.58
C GLY A 229 17.15 2.73 13.66
N GLY A 230 16.44 2.62 12.54
CA GLY A 230 15.00 2.82 12.47
C GLY A 230 14.31 1.60 13.05
N ALA A 231 13.71 1.79 14.22
CA ALA A 231 12.85 0.82 14.89
C ALA A 231 11.85 0.21 13.90
N GLY A 232 12.16 -0.99 13.40
CA GLY A 232 11.18 -1.85 12.79
C GLY A 232 10.18 -2.21 13.87
N GLY A 233 9.05 -1.50 13.89
CA GLY A 233 7.85 -1.91 14.60
C GLY A 233 7.37 -3.22 14.00
N GLY A 234 8.02 -4.32 14.37
CA GLY A 234 7.54 -5.66 14.16
C GLY A 234 6.25 -5.81 14.95
N GLY A 235 5.12 -5.54 14.29
CA GLY A 235 3.82 -5.95 14.78
C GLY A 235 3.80 -7.47 14.85
N ALA A 236 4.27 -8.02 15.97
CA ALA A 236 4.04 -9.40 16.35
C ALA A 236 2.52 -9.58 16.49
N GLY A 237 1.89 -10.06 15.42
CA GLY A 237 0.54 -10.58 15.48
C GLY A 237 0.54 -11.76 16.45
N ARG A 238 0.13 -11.51 17.70
CA ARG A 238 -0.24 -12.58 18.63
C ARG A 238 -1.43 -13.30 18.01
N GLY A 239 -1.18 -14.49 17.48
CA GLY A 239 -2.22 -15.43 17.11
C GLY A 239 -3.03 -15.77 18.35
N GLY A 240 -4.30 -15.36 18.37
CA GLY A 240 -5.27 -15.87 19.32
C GLY A 240 -5.54 -17.33 18.98
N ALA A 241 -5.15 -18.22 19.89
CA ALA A 241 -5.61 -19.60 19.92
C ALA A 241 -7.10 -19.62 20.28
N GLY A 242 -7.93 -20.13 19.37
CA GLY A 242 -9.13 -20.91 19.69
C GLY A 242 -8.87 -22.30 19.10
N GLY A 243 -8.77 -23.37 19.89
CA GLY A 243 -9.93 -24.09 20.43
C GLY A 243 -10.63 -24.79 19.27
N GLY A 244 -10.27 -26.01 18.89
CA GLY A 244 -10.56 -27.24 19.63
C GLY A 244 -11.51 -28.07 18.75
N GLY A 245 -11.01 -29.13 18.13
CA GLY A 245 -11.78 -29.97 17.21
C GLY A 245 -10.99 -31.22 16.86
N ALA A 246 -11.08 -32.23 17.74
CA ALA A 246 -10.47 -33.53 17.54
C ALA A 246 -11.14 -34.27 16.38
N GLY A 247 -10.34 -34.70 15.41
CA GLY A 247 -10.73 -35.63 14.34
C GLY A 247 -9.58 -36.60 14.11
N ARG A 248 -9.78 -37.85 14.53
CA ARG A 248 -8.82 -38.95 14.51
C ARG A 248 -8.61 -39.49 13.09
N GLY A 249 -7.42 -40.08 12.87
CA GLY A 249 -7.26 -41.27 12.03
C GLY A 249 -6.51 -41.08 10.72
N GLY A 250 -5.42 -41.82 10.54
CA GLY A 250 -4.75 -41.98 9.26
C GLY A 250 -3.28 -42.35 9.37
N ALA A 251 -3.01 -43.63 9.68
CA ALA A 251 -1.68 -44.23 9.65
C ALA A 251 -1.24 -44.61 8.22
N GLY A 252 0.08 -44.78 8.03
CA GLY A 252 0.70 -45.39 6.84
C GLY A 252 1.44 -44.38 5.94
N GLY A 253 2.68 -44.58 5.50
CA GLY A 253 3.58 -45.71 5.60
C GLY A 253 5.01 -45.27 5.23
N GLY A 254 5.96 -46.13 5.58
CA GLY A 254 7.40 -45.89 5.43
C GLY A 254 7.89 -45.92 3.98
N GLY A 255 9.09 -45.39 3.79
CA GLY A 255 9.83 -45.44 2.54
C GLY A 255 11.29 -45.11 2.79
N ALA A 256 12.05 -46.12 3.21
CA ALA A 256 13.50 -46.10 3.24
C ALA A 256 14.07 -46.13 1.81
N GLY A 257 15.18 -45.44 1.55
CA GLY A 257 15.86 -45.56 0.26
C GLY A 257 17.12 -44.70 0.11
N ARG A 258 18.26 -45.28 0.51
CA ARG A 258 19.58 -45.33 -0.18
C ARG A 258 20.10 -44.00 -0.79
N GLY A 259 21.26 -43.49 -0.37
CA GLY A 259 22.57 -44.14 -0.53
C GLY A 259 23.15 -43.76 -1.91
N GLY A 260 24.18 -42.93 -1.94
CA GLY A 260 24.83 -42.51 -3.18
C GLY A 260 26.04 -41.62 -2.94
N ALA A 261 27.15 -42.23 -2.54
CA ALA A 261 28.48 -41.63 -2.66
C ALA A 261 28.94 -41.71 -4.13
N GLY A 262 29.60 -40.67 -4.63
CA GLY A 262 30.18 -40.65 -5.97
C GLY A 262 31.04 -39.41 -6.17
N GLY A 263 32.37 -39.59 -6.09
CA GLY A 263 33.36 -38.55 -6.31
C GLY A 263 33.51 -38.14 -7.78
N GLY A 264 34.25 -37.06 -7.98
CA GLY A 264 34.57 -36.53 -9.31
C GLY A 264 35.33 -35.22 -9.19
N ALA A 265 36.59 -35.30 -8.75
CA ALA A 265 37.55 -34.23 -8.94
C ALA A 265 37.92 -34.20 -10.44
N GLY A 266 37.58 -33.10 -11.10
CA GLY A 266 37.96 -32.82 -12.48
C GLY A 266 38.20 -31.33 -12.63
N GLY A 267 39.47 -30.93 -12.61
CA GLY A 267 39.90 -29.57 -12.93
C GLY A 267 39.71 -29.26 -14.41
N GLY A 268 39.50 -27.98 -14.73
CA GLY A 268 39.38 -27.54 -16.11
C GLY A 268 38.87 -26.11 -16.23
N ALA A 269 39.82 -25.18 -16.26
CA ALA A 269 39.85 -23.91 -16.99
C ALA A 269 38.54 -23.15 -17.29
N GLY A 270 38.52 -21.87 -16.89
CA GLY A 270 37.64 -20.87 -17.48
C GLY A 270 36.42 -20.50 -16.65
N HIS A 271 36.61 -20.15 -15.38
CA HIS A 271 35.60 -19.37 -14.66
C HIS A 271 35.48 -17.98 -15.32
N GLU A 272 34.75 -17.89 -16.43
CA GLU A 272 33.92 -16.73 -16.70
C GLU A 272 33.10 -16.54 -15.43
N ARG A 273 33.59 -15.65 -14.57
CA ARG A 273 32.81 -15.13 -13.45
C ARG A 273 31.66 -14.40 -14.12
N GLY A 274 30.62 -15.18 -14.46
CA GLY A 274 29.34 -14.71 -14.93
C GLY A 274 28.89 -13.77 -13.85
N ARG A 275 29.17 -12.48 -14.05
CA ARG A 275 28.79 -11.40 -13.17
C ARG A 275 27.30 -11.57 -13.01
N SER A 276 26.89 -12.20 -11.91
CA SER A 276 25.50 -12.33 -11.52
C SER A 276 25.02 -10.91 -11.49
N ALA A 277 24.35 -10.50 -12.57
CA ALA A 277 23.97 -9.11 -12.79
C ALA A 277 23.15 -8.73 -11.57
N ALA A 278 23.78 -7.97 -10.66
CA ALA A 278 23.20 -7.68 -9.38
C ALA A 278 21.83 -7.08 -9.65
N VAL A 279 20.78 -7.72 -9.14
CA VAL A 279 19.42 -7.22 -9.29
C VAL A 279 19.43 -5.83 -8.68
N THR A 280 19.38 -4.81 -9.54
CA THR A 280 19.42 -3.44 -9.07
C THR A 280 18.10 -3.18 -8.36
N ALA A 281 18.14 -2.92 -7.07
CA ALA A 281 16.98 -2.49 -6.32
C ALA A 281 17.17 -1.03 -5.94
N THR A 282 16.09 -0.25 -5.98
CA THR A 282 16.09 1.12 -5.46
C THR A 282 15.33 1.16 -4.15
N ARG A 283 15.86 1.87 -3.16
CA ARG A 283 15.15 2.16 -1.92
C ARG A 283 14.33 3.42 -2.15
N VAL A 284 13.09 3.42 -1.69
CA VAL A 284 12.17 4.54 -1.80
C VAL A 284 11.58 4.87 -0.45
N VAL A 285 11.31 6.14 -0.22
CA VAL A 285 10.49 6.63 0.90
C VAL A 285 9.12 6.95 0.33
N VAL A 286 8.07 6.51 1.01
CA VAL A 286 6.69 6.80 0.65
C VAL A 286 5.98 7.41 1.84
N GLU A 287 5.29 8.52 1.60
CA GLU A 287 4.55 9.30 2.59
C GLU A 287 3.09 9.42 2.16
N ASN A 288 2.17 9.11 3.07
CA ASN A 288 0.75 9.31 2.85
C ASN A 288 0.35 10.69 3.37
N ARG A 289 0.11 11.63 2.44
CA ARG A 289 -0.34 12.99 2.76
C ARG A 289 -1.85 13.15 2.77
N SER A 290 -2.59 12.05 2.65
CA SER A 290 -4.05 12.07 2.70
C SER A 290 -4.55 11.74 4.11
N GLY A 291 -5.81 12.09 4.38
CA GLY A 291 -6.55 11.66 5.56
C GLY A 291 -7.07 10.21 5.49
N ILE A 292 -6.67 9.43 4.48
CA ILE A 292 -7.20 8.09 4.20
C ILE A 292 -6.05 7.09 4.27
N PRO A 293 -6.09 6.11 5.20
CA PRO A 293 -5.07 5.07 5.26
C PRO A 293 -5.08 4.25 3.96
N GLN A 294 -3.90 3.90 3.47
CA GLN A 294 -3.73 3.11 2.25
C GLN A 294 -3.33 1.68 2.58
N TYR A 295 -3.72 0.75 1.70
CA TYR A 295 -3.41 -0.67 1.83
C TYR A 295 -3.11 -1.26 0.47
N ASP A 296 -2.12 -2.14 0.41
CA ASP A 296 -1.58 -2.69 -0.84
C ASP A 296 -1.19 -1.59 -1.85
N ALA A 297 -0.77 -0.42 -1.35
CA ALA A 297 -0.45 0.75 -2.18
C ALA A 297 0.66 0.41 -3.16
N GLN A 298 0.48 0.76 -4.44
CA GLN A 298 1.45 0.40 -5.48
C GLN A 298 2.47 1.51 -5.65
N VAL A 299 3.75 1.13 -5.61
CA VAL A 299 4.87 2.04 -5.83
C VAL A 299 5.68 1.57 -7.02
N TYR A 300 5.94 2.47 -7.95
CA TYR A 300 6.67 2.22 -9.18
C TYR A 300 7.96 3.03 -9.17
N ALA A 301 9.04 2.42 -9.63
CA ALA A 301 10.29 3.11 -9.92
C ALA A 301 10.64 2.94 -11.39
N LEU A 302 10.99 4.05 -12.04
CA LEU A 302 11.22 4.14 -13.47
C LEU A 302 12.53 4.86 -13.75
N VAL A 303 13.34 4.33 -14.65
CA VAL A 303 14.59 4.96 -15.10
C VAL A 303 14.50 5.19 -16.60
N ARG A 304 14.73 6.44 -17.00
CA ARG A 304 14.72 6.87 -18.40
C ARG A 304 16.14 7.23 -18.85
N ASP A 305 16.45 6.92 -20.10
CA ASP A 305 17.65 7.33 -20.82
C ASP A 305 17.20 8.05 -22.10
N GLY A 306 17.28 9.38 -22.09
CA GLY A 306 16.61 10.23 -23.09
C GLY A 306 15.12 9.90 -23.20
N ARG A 307 14.68 9.45 -24.38
CA ARG A 307 13.27 9.09 -24.64
C ARG A 307 12.92 7.64 -24.26
N ARG A 308 13.88 6.81 -23.85
CA ARG A 308 13.66 5.37 -23.66
C ARG A 308 13.60 4.99 -22.18
N TRP A 309 12.64 4.15 -21.80
CA TRP A 309 12.66 3.47 -20.51
C TRP A 309 13.71 2.36 -20.51
N VAL A 310 14.68 2.44 -19.59
CA VAL A 310 15.80 1.50 -19.50
C VAL A 310 15.73 0.61 -18.26
N ALA A 311 15.07 1.06 -17.20
CA ALA A 311 14.74 0.22 -16.06
C ALA A 311 13.35 0.55 -15.50
N ALA A 312 12.66 -0.47 -14.99
CA ALA A 312 11.37 -0.30 -14.32
C ALA A 312 11.15 -1.38 -13.26
N GLY A 313 10.48 -1.03 -12.18
CA GLY A 313 10.14 -1.96 -11.10
C GLY A 313 8.86 -1.53 -10.38
N LYS A 314 8.34 -2.45 -9.58
CA LYS A 314 7.22 -2.17 -8.69
C LYS A 314 7.39 -2.84 -7.34
N ALA A 315 6.79 -2.27 -6.31
CA ALA A 315 6.58 -2.88 -5.01
C ALA A 315 5.17 -2.56 -4.51
N SER A 316 4.72 -3.29 -3.51
CA SER A 316 3.46 -3.05 -2.81
C SER A 316 3.78 -2.71 -1.36
N ILE A 317 3.04 -1.74 -0.82
CA ILE A 317 3.09 -1.39 0.61
C ILE A 317 1.80 -1.90 1.23
N ASP A 318 1.91 -2.90 2.11
CA ASP A 318 0.77 -3.57 2.71
C ASP A 318 -0.14 -2.64 3.51
N HIS A 319 0.47 -1.67 4.22
CA HIS A 319 -0.23 -0.66 4.99
C HIS A 319 0.58 0.64 5.05
N LEU A 320 -0.11 1.77 4.92
CA LEU A 320 0.43 3.09 5.15
C LEU A 320 -0.68 3.96 5.78
N GLY A 321 -0.58 4.21 7.08
CA GLY A 321 -1.55 5.00 7.83
C GLY A 321 -1.63 6.46 7.37
N THR A 322 -2.58 7.21 7.93
CA THR A 322 -2.76 8.64 7.66
C THR A 322 -1.55 9.42 8.16
N GLY A 323 -0.92 10.24 7.30
CA GLY A 323 0.27 11.01 7.66
C GLY A 323 1.55 10.18 7.84
N GLU A 324 1.47 8.85 7.72
CA GLU A 324 2.61 7.97 7.93
C GLU A 324 3.59 7.98 6.76
N ARG A 325 4.82 7.59 7.08
CA ARG A 325 5.92 7.41 6.14
C ARG A 325 6.51 6.01 6.30
N THR A 326 6.84 5.36 5.19
CA THR A 326 7.52 4.06 5.18
C THR A 326 8.63 4.02 4.15
N THR A 327 9.49 3.02 4.24
CA THR A 327 10.51 2.73 3.22
C THR A 327 10.21 1.41 2.54
N ALA A 328 10.49 1.33 1.24
CA ALA A 328 10.32 0.11 0.45
C ALA A 328 11.52 -0.11 -0.47
N ARG A 329 11.78 -1.37 -0.81
CA ARG A 329 12.78 -1.74 -1.83
C ARG A 329 12.08 -2.19 -3.09
N ILE A 330 12.37 -1.52 -4.20
CA ILE A 330 11.78 -1.81 -5.50
C ILE A 330 12.82 -2.52 -6.38
N PRO A 331 12.66 -3.81 -6.69
CA PRO A 331 13.53 -4.50 -7.64
C PRO A 331 13.30 -3.94 -9.04
N LEU A 332 14.36 -3.46 -9.68
CA LEU A 332 14.32 -2.95 -11.04
C LEU A 332 14.61 -4.06 -12.05
N THR A 333 13.84 -4.05 -13.13
CA THR A 333 14.08 -4.81 -14.34
C THR A 333 14.78 -3.89 -15.33
N GLY A 334 15.96 -4.29 -15.81
CA GLY A 334 16.77 -3.50 -16.75
C GLY A 334 17.88 -2.68 -16.06
N PRO A 335 18.84 -2.13 -16.83
CA PRO A 335 20.00 -1.44 -16.29
C PRO A 335 19.67 0.00 -15.83
N ALA A 336 19.89 0.32 -14.55
CA ALA A 336 19.74 1.70 -14.04
C ALA A 336 21.00 2.56 -14.26
N ARG A 337 22.21 1.96 -14.23
CA ARG A 337 23.53 2.60 -14.48
C ARG A 337 23.73 3.96 -13.78
N GLY A 338 23.58 4.02 -12.46
CA GLY A 338 23.83 5.25 -11.68
C GLY A 338 22.80 6.37 -11.89
N ARG A 339 21.74 6.15 -12.66
CA ARG A 339 20.67 7.14 -12.85
C ARG A 339 19.67 7.09 -11.71
N THR A 340 19.21 8.26 -11.28
CA THR A 340 18.18 8.40 -10.24
C THR A 340 16.81 7.95 -10.78
N PRO A 341 16.16 6.95 -10.17
CA PRO A 341 14.82 6.54 -10.57
C PRO A 341 13.78 7.63 -10.25
N ARG A 342 12.84 7.83 -11.16
CA ARG A 342 11.58 8.53 -10.87
C ARG A 342 10.64 7.57 -10.15
N VAL A 343 10.08 8.01 -9.04
CA VAL A 343 9.21 7.18 -8.20
C VAL A 343 7.79 7.73 -8.24
N HIS A 344 6.82 6.82 -8.39
CA HIS A 344 5.40 7.14 -8.39
C HIS A 344 4.70 6.21 -7.41
N ALA A 345 3.90 6.76 -6.51
CA ALA A 345 2.99 5.98 -5.66
C ALA A 345 1.55 6.26 -6.08
N ILE A 346 0.75 5.21 -6.26
CA ILE A 346 -0.66 5.31 -6.64
C ILE A 346 -1.51 4.79 -5.49
N ALA A 347 -2.49 5.60 -5.07
CA ALA A 347 -3.48 5.24 -4.07
C ALA A 347 -4.34 4.06 -4.53
N THR A 348 -4.85 3.29 -3.57
CA THR A 348 -5.61 2.05 -3.79
C THR A 348 -6.93 2.01 -3.04
N ILE A 349 -7.12 2.92 -2.08
CA ILE A 349 -8.38 3.15 -1.36
C ILE A 349 -8.78 4.60 -1.56
N PHE A 350 -10.06 4.84 -1.76
CA PHE A 350 -10.64 6.14 -2.07
C PHE A 350 -11.88 6.40 -1.20
N ARG A 351 -12.35 7.65 -1.21
CA ARG A 351 -13.67 8.03 -0.69
C ARG A 351 -14.68 8.12 -1.82
#